data_AF-A0A1E3U4R3-F1
#
_entry.id   AF-A0A1E3U4R3-F1
#
_cell.length_a   1.000
_cell.length_b   1.000
_cell.length_c   1.000
_cell.angle_alpha   90.00
_cell.angle_beta   90.00
_cell.angle_gamma   90.00
#
_symmetry.space_group_name_H-M   'P 1'
#
loop_
_entity.id
_entity.type
_entity.pdbx_description
1 polymer ?
#
loop_
_entity_poly.entity_id
_entity_poly.type
_entity_poly.pdbx_seq_one_letter_code
_entity_poly.pdbx_strand_id
1 'polypeptide(L)'
;MASSAKDIQLSELKDTILQRNTIVSEQIELIKSLRLMIDEKSSREKALQEQVDYLTQKLFGSSSERRSGDIPGQQNLFNEAEIEQDPSLLEEETVIREHTRKKKTTHDDLFKGLGVEKVVIPLPEEEQFCPVCGTQMVLIGEEYVRRELKFVPATCKVIEYYSQSYGCPSSKEGIGDTEKPVVIKSQVPASLVGKGPTSASAVAWTMY
;
A
#
# COMPACT_ATOMS: atom_id res chain seq x y z
N MET A 1 9.87 -87.75 -30.41
CA MET A 1 8.48 -87.75 -29.92
C MET A 1 7.96 -86.33 -30.13
N ALA A 2 7.17 -86.09 -31.18
CA ALA A 2 6.65 -84.75 -31.48
C ALA A 2 5.47 -84.45 -30.55
N SER A 3 5.53 -83.36 -29.79
CA SER A 3 4.40 -82.86 -28.99
C SER A 3 3.20 -82.59 -29.90
N SER A 4 2.00 -83.00 -29.48
CA SER A 4 0.77 -82.75 -30.23
C SER A 4 0.54 -81.24 -30.37
N ALA A 5 0.00 -80.78 -31.50
CA ALA A 5 -0.30 -79.36 -31.72
C ALA A 5 -1.15 -78.73 -30.58
N LYS A 6 -1.98 -79.55 -29.93
CA LYS A 6 -2.79 -79.15 -28.76
C LYS A 6 -1.94 -78.89 -27.50
N ASP A 7 -0.85 -79.61 -27.32
CA ASP A 7 0.04 -79.45 -26.16
C ASP A 7 0.84 -78.14 -26.26
N ILE A 8 1.26 -77.79 -27.48
CA ILE A 8 1.95 -76.51 -27.78
C ILE A 8 1.00 -75.33 -27.55
N GLN A 9 -0.24 -75.42 -28.03
CA GLN A 9 -1.28 -74.41 -27.76
C GLN A 9 -1.57 -74.25 -26.26
N LEU A 10 -1.57 -75.35 -25.50
CA LEU A 10 -1.76 -75.31 -24.05
C LEU A 10 -0.59 -74.64 -23.32
N SER A 11 0.66 -74.84 -23.76
CA SER A 11 1.81 -74.13 -23.19
C SER A 11 1.76 -72.63 -23.49
N GLU A 12 1.45 -72.25 -24.73
CA GLU A 12 1.33 -70.84 -25.13
C GLU A 12 0.23 -70.13 -24.32
N LEU A 13 -0.94 -70.77 -24.17
CA LEU A 13 -2.02 -70.21 -23.34
C LEU A 13 -1.59 -70.05 -21.88
N LYS A 14 -0.85 -71.00 -21.30
CA LYS A 14 -0.31 -70.87 -19.94
C LYS A 14 0.67 -69.71 -19.83
N ASP A 15 1.57 -69.54 -20.80
CA ASP A 15 2.53 -68.44 -20.82
C ASP A 15 1.82 -67.08 -20.92
N THR A 16 0.77 -66.97 -21.76
CA THR A 16 -0.03 -65.74 -21.81
C THR A 16 -0.80 -65.45 -20.52
N ILE A 17 -1.27 -66.47 -19.81
CA ILE A 17 -1.93 -66.32 -18.50
C ILE A 17 -0.92 -65.85 -17.45
N LEU A 18 0.29 -66.41 -17.44
CA LEU A 18 1.36 -65.98 -16.54
C LEU A 18 1.73 -64.51 -16.79
N GLN A 19 1.93 -64.12 -18.06
CA GLN A 19 2.19 -62.73 -18.44
C GLN A 19 1.05 -61.79 -18.05
N ARG A 20 -0.22 -62.20 -18.23
CA ARG A 20 -1.36 -61.39 -17.78
C ARG A 20 -1.38 -61.23 -16.26
N ASN A 21 -1.09 -62.28 -15.51
CA ASN A 21 -1.07 -62.22 -14.05
C ASN A 21 0.04 -61.28 -13.53
N THR A 22 1.22 -61.27 -14.15
CA THR A 22 2.30 -60.33 -13.78
C THR A 22 1.90 -58.88 -14.08
N ILE A 23 1.34 -58.61 -15.27
CA ILE A 23 0.86 -57.27 -15.62
C ILE A 23 -0.25 -56.80 -14.67
N VAL A 24 -1.20 -57.68 -14.33
CA VAL A 24 -2.27 -57.34 -13.37
C VAL A 24 -1.70 -57.02 -11.99
N SER A 25 -0.67 -57.76 -11.53
CA SER A 25 -0.02 -57.44 -10.26
C SER A 25 0.68 -56.07 -10.27
N GLU A 26 1.40 -55.75 -11.35
CA GLU A 26 2.06 -54.44 -11.51
C GLU A 26 1.04 -53.30 -11.58
N GLN A 27 -0.08 -53.50 -12.30
CA GLN A 27 -1.17 -52.54 -12.35
C GLN A 27 -1.81 -52.31 -10.97
N ILE A 28 -1.97 -53.36 -10.16
CA ILE A 28 -2.50 -53.24 -8.79
C ILE A 28 -1.54 -52.43 -7.92
N GLU A 29 -0.22 -52.66 -8.02
CA GLU A 29 0.77 -51.88 -7.28
C GLU A 29 0.78 -50.41 -7.70
N LEU A 30 0.69 -50.13 -9.01
CA LEU A 30 0.57 -48.77 -9.53
C LEU A 30 -0.72 -48.10 -9.04
N ILE A 31 -1.85 -48.79 -9.06
CA ILE A 31 -3.12 -48.24 -8.56
C ILE A 31 -3.00 -47.92 -7.07
N LYS A 32 -2.34 -48.77 -6.27
CA LYS A 32 -2.10 -48.51 -4.85
C LYS A 32 -1.23 -47.27 -4.64
N SER A 33 -0.13 -47.12 -5.38
CA SER A 33 0.75 -45.96 -5.25
C SER A 33 0.07 -44.66 -5.67
N LEU A 34 -0.72 -44.69 -6.75
CA LEU A 34 -1.51 -43.55 -7.20
C LEU A 34 -2.57 -43.16 -6.18
N ARG A 35 -3.26 -44.12 -5.54
CA ARG A 35 -4.23 -43.83 -4.47
C ARG A 35 -3.56 -43.14 -3.28
N LEU A 36 -2.40 -43.65 -2.83
CA LEU A 36 -1.64 -43.01 -1.74
C LEU A 36 -1.24 -41.57 -2.08
N MET A 37 -0.81 -41.32 -3.32
CA MET A 37 -0.46 -39.97 -3.76
C MET A 37 -1.68 -39.04 -3.81
N ILE A 38 -2.84 -39.54 -4.25
CA ILE A 38 -4.09 -38.79 -4.26
C ILE A 38 -4.52 -38.45 -2.82
N ASP A 39 -4.45 -39.41 -1.91
CA ASP A 39 -4.80 -39.19 -0.51
C ASP A 39 -3.89 -38.13 0.12
N GLU A 40 -2.57 -38.22 -0.10
CA GLU A 40 -1.60 -37.24 0.37
C GLU A 40 -1.86 -35.84 -0.20
N LYS A 41 -2.10 -35.73 -1.51
CA LYS A 41 -2.44 -34.44 -2.15
C LYS A 41 -3.75 -33.87 -1.60
N SER A 42 -4.78 -34.69 -1.48
CA SER A 42 -6.08 -34.28 -0.95
C SER A 42 -5.98 -33.78 0.50
N SER A 43 -5.11 -34.41 1.31
CA SER A 43 -4.85 -33.96 2.69
C SER A 43 -4.15 -32.59 2.73
N ARG A 44 -3.19 -32.35 1.82
CA ARG A 44 -2.51 -31.05 1.70
C ARG A 44 -3.46 -29.97 1.20
N GLU A 45 -4.31 -30.28 0.23
CA GLU A 45 -5.32 -29.35 -0.30
C GLU A 45 -6.30 -28.92 0.80
N LYS A 46 -6.78 -29.85 1.63
CA LYS A 46 -7.63 -29.53 2.79
C LYS A 46 -6.92 -28.62 3.79
N ALA A 47 -5.68 -28.95 4.17
CA ALA A 47 -4.91 -28.12 5.10
C ALA A 47 -4.61 -26.71 4.56
N LEU A 48 -4.39 -26.58 3.24
CA LEU A 48 -4.23 -25.28 2.59
C LEU A 48 -5.54 -24.50 2.55
N GLN A 49 -6.66 -25.17 2.25
CA GLN A 49 -7.99 -24.56 2.26
C GLN A 49 -8.33 -24.00 3.65
N GLU A 50 -8.08 -24.76 4.72
CA GLU A 50 -8.28 -24.30 6.10
C GLU A 50 -7.44 -23.06 6.44
N GLN A 51 -6.18 -23.00 5.96
CA GLN A 51 -5.34 -21.81 6.15
C GLN A 51 -5.88 -20.60 5.40
N VAL A 52 -6.34 -20.79 4.15
CA VAL A 52 -6.95 -19.74 3.35
C VAL A 52 -8.22 -19.23 4.03
N ASP A 53 -9.09 -20.12 4.51
CA ASP A 53 -10.32 -19.76 5.19
C ASP A 53 -10.04 -18.98 6.47
N TYR A 54 -9.06 -19.43 7.28
CA TYR A 54 -8.63 -18.73 8.49
C TYR A 54 -8.09 -17.32 8.19
N LEU A 55 -7.22 -17.18 7.18
CA LEU A 55 -6.67 -15.88 6.80
C LEU A 55 -7.75 -14.97 6.21
N THR A 56 -8.66 -15.52 5.41
CA THR A 56 -9.77 -14.78 4.83
C THR A 56 -10.70 -14.27 5.92
N GLN A 57 -11.04 -15.11 6.90
CA GLN A 57 -11.81 -14.71 8.08
C GLN A 57 -11.06 -13.67 8.93
N LYS A 58 -9.74 -13.77 9.05
CA LYS A 58 -8.95 -12.80 9.82
C LYS A 58 -8.81 -11.44 9.14
N LEU A 59 -8.69 -11.41 7.81
CA LEU A 59 -8.51 -10.18 7.03
C LEU A 59 -9.83 -9.49 6.70
N PHE A 60 -10.86 -10.27 6.38
CA PHE A 60 -12.14 -9.78 5.87
C PHE A 60 -13.34 -10.14 6.75
N GLY A 61 -13.16 -10.97 7.77
CA GLY A 61 -14.20 -11.23 8.77
C GLY A 61 -14.38 -10.07 9.74
N SER A 62 -15.54 -10.02 10.39
CA SER A 62 -15.84 -9.01 11.40
C SER A 62 -14.82 -9.09 12.55
N SER A 63 -14.05 -8.02 12.75
CA SER A 63 -13.06 -7.92 13.84
C SER A 63 -13.68 -7.82 15.24
N SER A 64 -15.01 -7.72 15.31
CA SER A 64 -15.75 -7.60 16.57
C SER A 64 -16.00 -8.96 17.21
N GLU A 65 -15.94 -9.01 18.53
CA GLU A 65 -16.34 -10.11 19.43
C GLU A 65 -17.82 -10.57 19.25
N ARG A 66 -18.53 -10.10 18.23
CA ARG A 66 -19.83 -10.60 17.80
C ARG A 66 -19.65 -11.96 17.13
N ARG A 67 -19.64 -13.02 17.95
CA ARG A 67 -19.76 -14.40 17.48
C ARG A 67 -21.25 -14.77 17.51
N SER A 68 -21.84 -14.94 16.34
CA SER A 68 -23.24 -15.35 16.15
C SER A 68 -23.47 -16.86 16.33
N GLY A 69 -22.46 -17.62 16.77
CA GLY A 69 -22.56 -19.06 16.98
C GLY A 69 -22.94 -19.39 18.43
N ASP A 70 -23.89 -20.31 18.60
CA ASP A 70 -24.18 -20.94 19.90
C ASP A 70 -22.96 -21.75 20.36
N ILE A 71 -22.19 -21.19 21.30
CA ILE A 71 -21.09 -21.88 21.96
C ILE A 71 -21.65 -22.50 23.25
N PRO A 72 -21.54 -23.82 23.47
CA PRO A 72 -22.06 -24.45 24.68
C PRO A 72 -21.42 -23.85 25.94
N GLY A 73 -22.23 -23.18 26.76
CA GLY A 73 -21.83 -22.56 28.02
C GLY A 73 -21.69 -21.03 28.00
N GLN A 74 -21.75 -20.38 26.83
CA GLN A 74 -21.69 -18.92 26.72
C GLN A 74 -23.06 -18.36 26.33
N GLN A 75 -23.65 -17.52 27.19
CA GLN A 75 -24.94 -16.87 26.92
C GLN A 75 -24.75 -15.60 26.08
N ASN A 76 -25.60 -15.42 25.07
CA ASN A 76 -25.61 -14.23 24.21
C ASN A 76 -26.34 -13.06 24.90
N LEU A 77 -25.65 -12.41 25.84
CA LEU A 77 -26.21 -11.34 26.71
C LEU A 77 -26.61 -10.05 25.98
N PHE A 78 -26.18 -9.85 24.72
CA PHE A 78 -26.40 -8.60 23.98
C PHE A 78 -27.18 -8.80 22.66
N ASN A 79 -27.93 -9.90 22.53
CA ASN A 79 -28.65 -10.23 21.29
C ASN A 79 -30.12 -9.80 21.25
N GLU A 80 -30.55 -8.93 22.17
CA GLU A 80 -31.95 -8.51 22.30
C GLU A 80 -32.49 -7.88 21.01
N ALA A 81 -31.67 -7.06 20.32
CA ALA A 81 -32.08 -6.36 19.11
C ALA A 81 -32.33 -7.27 17.90
N GLU A 82 -31.61 -8.39 17.76
CA GLU A 82 -31.80 -9.34 16.64
C GLU A 82 -32.95 -10.31 16.90
N ILE A 83 -33.22 -10.65 18.17
CA ILE A 83 -34.34 -11.51 18.57
C ILE A 83 -35.69 -10.79 18.42
N GLU A 84 -35.72 -9.49 18.70
CA GLU A 84 -36.91 -8.65 18.54
C GLU A 84 -37.14 -8.19 17.09
N GLN A 85 -36.19 -8.44 16.18
CA GLN A 85 -36.33 -8.09 14.78
C GLN A 85 -37.31 -9.07 14.10
N ASP A 86 -38.46 -8.55 13.67
CA ASP A 86 -39.48 -9.33 12.97
C ASP A 86 -38.99 -9.69 11.56
N PRO A 87 -38.72 -10.97 11.24
CA PRO A 87 -38.16 -11.37 9.93
C PRO A 87 -39.13 -11.15 8.77
N SER A 88 -40.38 -10.77 9.05
CA SER A 88 -41.39 -10.41 8.06
C SER A 88 -41.32 -8.93 7.62
N LEU A 89 -40.64 -8.08 8.40
CA LEU A 89 -40.33 -6.72 7.97
C LEU A 89 -39.14 -6.78 7.02
N LEU A 90 -39.42 -6.63 5.72
CA LEU A 90 -38.42 -6.30 4.71
C LEU A 90 -37.56 -5.16 5.28
N GLU A 91 -36.26 -5.42 5.43
CA GLU A 91 -35.28 -4.37 5.67
C GLU A 91 -35.54 -3.31 4.59
N GLU A 92 -36.00 -2.12 5.01
CA GLU A 92 -36.08 -1.00 4.10
C GLU A 92 -34.67 -0.84 3.55
N GLU A 93 -34.48 -1.13 2.26
CA GLU A 93 -33.22 -0.92 1.58
C GLU A 93 -32.84 0.53 1.82
N THR A 94 -31.98 0.77 2.81
CA THR A 94 -31.45 2.09 3.05
C THR A 94 -30.65 2.39 1.80
N VAL A 95 -31.23 3.18 0.90
CA VAL A 95 -30.56 3.67 -0.29
C VAL A 95 -29.41 4.53 0.22
N ILE A 96 -28.24 3.92 0.38
CA ILE A 96 -27.00 4.61 0.72
C ILE A 96 -26.70 5.47 -0.51
N ARG A 97 -27.17 6.72 -0.49
CA ARG A 97 -26.86 7.70 -1.52
C ARG A 97 -25.34 7.78 -1.62
N GLU A 98 -24.81 7.50 -2.80
CA GLU A 98 -23.38 7.63 -3.08
C GLU A 98 -22.92 9.02 -2.61
N HIS A 99 -22.09 9.05 -1.56
CA HIS A 99 -21.53 10.29 -1.08
C HIS A 99 -20.45 10.74 -2.08
N THR A 100 -20.84 11.55 -3.06
CA THR A 100 -19.89 12.26 -3.91
C THR A 100 -19.08 13.20 -3.02
N ARG A 101 -17.80 12.89 -2.82
CA ARG A 101 -16.89 13.73 -2.02
C ARG A 101 -16.85 15.12 -2.65
N LYS A 102 -17.31 16.14 -1.90
CA LYS A 102 -17.16 17.54 -2.31
C LYS A 102 -15.68 17.80 -2.63
N LYS A 103 -15.40 18.44 -3.76
CA LYS A 103 -14.03 18.83 -4.13
C LYS A 103 -13.43 19.60 -2.95
N LYS A 104 -12.24 19.18 -2.51
CA LYS A 104 -11.52 19.88 -1.45
C LYS A 104 -11.30 21.32 -1.90
N THR A 105 -11.72 22.27 -1.07
CA THR A 105 -11.46 23.70 -1.24
C THR A 105 -9.97 23.90 -1.50
N THR A 106 -9.63 24.58 -2.59
CA THR A 106 -8.22 24.81 -2.91
C THR A 106 -7.63 25.81 -1.94
N HIS A 107 -6.32 25.75 -1.74
CA HIS A 107 -5.65 26.71 -0.88
C HIS A 107 -5.68 28.13 -1.47
N ASP A 108 -6.03 28.31 -2.75
CA ASP A 108 -6.30 29.66 -3.26
C ASP A 108 -7.66 30.17 -2.79
N ASP A 109 -8.66 29.29 -2.69
CA ASP A 109 -9.97 29.62 -2.13
C ASP A 109 -9.93 29.95 -0.64
N LEU A 110 -9.08 29.25 0.14
CA LEU A 110 -8.95 29.46 1.59
C LEU A 110 -8.36 30.84 1.96
N PHE A 111 -7.61 31.47 1.06
CA PHE A 111 -6.84 32.68 1.33
C PHE A 111 -7.35 33.89 0.55
N LYS A 112 -8.51 33.77 -0.11
CA LYS A 112 -9.16 34.89 -0.80
C LYS A 112 -9.46 36.02 0.19
N GLY A 113 -9.00 37.23 -0.15
CA GLY A 113 -9.26 38.43 0.63
C GLY A 113 -8.25 38.72 1.75
N LEU A 114 -7.23 37.87 1.96
CA LEU A 114 -6.14 38.15 2.90
C LEU A 114 -4.97 38.86 2.20
N GLY A 115 -4.31 39.78 2.90
CA GLY A 115 -3.11 40.45 2.39
C GLY A 115 -1.92 39.49 2.30
N VAL A 116 -1.23 39.50 1.16
CA VAL A 116 -0.08 38.63 0.88
C VAL A 116 1.23 39.42 1.03
N GLU A 117 2.14 38.93 1.86
CA GLU A 117 3.49 39.46 2.08
C GLU A 117 4.53 38.47 1.56
N LYS A 118 5.38 38.93 0.63
CA LYS A 118 6.46 38.13 0.05
C LYS A 118 7.72 38.25 0.89
N VAL A 119 8.21 37.12 1.42
CA VAL A 119 9.47 37.02 2.16
C VAL A 119 10.47 36.23 1.33
N VAL A 120 11.51 36.93 0.89
CA VAL A 120 12.60 36.33 0.12
C VAL A 120 13.76 36.04 1.06
N ILE A 121 14.25 34.80 1.05
CA ILE A 121 15.36 34.38 1.91
C ILE A 121 16.62 34.30 1.04
N PRO A 122 17.57 35.24 1.22
CA PRO A 122 18.84 35.22 0.50
C PRO A 122 19.76 34.12 1.05
N LEU A 123 20.84 33.84 0.31
CA LEU A 123 21.94 33.04 0.86
C LEU A 123 22.79 33.91 1.81
N PRO A 124 23.26 33.35 2.93
CA PRO A 124 24.19 34.06 3.81
C PRO A 124 25.46 34.44 3.04
N GLU A 125 26.05 35.59 3.36
CA GLU A 125 27.20 36.16 2.64
C GLU A 125 28.40 35.20 2.55
N GLU A 126 28.57 34.34 3.55
CA GLU A 126 29.63 33.32 3.60
C GLU A 126 29.45 32.22 2.53
N GLU A 127 28.21 31.93 2.14
CA GLU A 127 27.85 30.91 1.14
C GLU A 127 27.62 31.52 -0.27
N GLN A 128 27.77 32.83 -0.42
CA GLN A 128 27.67 33.53 -1.72
C GLN A 128 28.93 33.36 -2.58
N PHE A 129 29.91 32.61 -2.11
CA PHE A 129 31.13 32.28 -2.86
C PHE A 129 31.12 30.82 -3.29
N CYS A 130 31.52 30.57 -4.53
CA CYS A 130 31.56 29.21 -5.06
C CYS A 130 32.60 28.37 -4.29
N PRO A 131 32.23 27.19 -3.77
CA PRO A 131 33.16 26.34 -3.02
C PRO A 131 34.29 25.74 -3.87
N VAL A 132 34.19 25.83 -5.20
CA VAL A 132 35.16 25.24 -6.15
C VAL A 132 36.15 26.28 -6.69
N CYS A 133 35.68 27.49 -7.02
CA CYS A 133 36.52 28.52 -7.64
C CYS A 133 36.60 29.83 -6.86
N GLY A 134 35.88 29.96 -5.74
CA GLY A 134 35.91 31.15 -4.88
C GLY A 134 35.30 32.40 -5.50
N THR A 135 34.69 32.32 -6.69
CA THR A 135 34.04 33.47 -7.33
C THR A 135 32.69 33.78 -6.69
N GLN A 136 32.33 35.07 -6.69
CA GLN A 136 31.03 35.51 -6.20
C GLN A 136 29.93 34.95 -7.10
N MET A 137 28.96 34.28 -6.50
CA MET A 137 27.86 33.65 -7.21
C MET A 137 26.81 34.68 -7.63
N VAL A 138 26.19 34.45 -8.79
CA VAL A 138 25.17 35.33 -9.36
C VAL A 138 23.78 34.77 -9.08
N LEU A 139 22.83 35.63 -8.73
CA LEU A 139 21.44 35.25 -8.55
C LEU A 139 20.84 34.70 -9.86
N ILE A 140 20.41 33.45 -9.85
CA ILE A 140 19.77 32.79 -11.00
C ILE A 140 18.27 33.04 -10.99
N GLY A 141 17.63 32.93 -9.83
CA GLY A 141 16.19 33.05 -9.73
C GLY A 141 15.63 32.77 -8.35
N GLU A 142 14.33 33.03 -8.22
CA GLU A 142 13.55 32.84 -7.01
C GLU A 142 12.58 31.68 -7.20
N GLU A 143 12.54 30.77 -6.23
CA GLU A 143 11.63 29.62 -6.23
C GLU A 143 10.63 29.73 -5.08
N TYR A 144 9.35 29.52 -5.38
CA TYR A 144 8.30 29.51 -4.37
C TYR A 144 8.37 28.21 -3.57
N VAL A 145 8.50 28.33 -2.25
CA VAL A 145 8.62 27.16 -1.36
C VAL A 145 7.29 26.83 -0.71
N ARG A 146 6.67 27.81 -0.07
CA ARG A 146 5.41 27.63 0.68
C ARG A 146 4.77 28.94 1.06
N ARG A 147 3.54 28.86 1.55
CA ARG A 147 2.80 29.96 2.15
C ARG A 147 2.29 29.60 3.54
N GLU A 148 2.33 30.56 4.44
CA GLU A 148 1.91 30.43 5.83
C GLU A 148 0.94 31.55 6.22
N LEU A 149 -0.04 31.24 7.06
CA LEU A 149 -0.96 32.20 7.65
C LEU A 149 -0.34 32.75 8.93
N LYS A 150 0.06 34.02 8.91
CA LYS A 150 0.48 34.75 10.09
C LYS A 150 -0.73 35.41 10.74
N PHE A 151 -0.93 35.09 12.01
CA PHE A 151 -1.93 35.76 12.82
C PHE A 151 -1.32 37.00 13.45
N VAL A 152 -1.92 38.16 13.18
CA VAL A 152 -1.68 39.41 13.90
C VAL A 152 -2.98 39.72 14.65
N PRO A 153 -2.96 40.16 15.92
CA PRO A 153 -4.20 40.50 16.61
C PRO A 153 -5.08 41.42 15.75
N ALA A 154 -6.34 41.03 15.55
CA ALA A 154 -7.34 41.64 14.67
C ALA A 154 -7.20 41.45 13.13
N THR A 155 -6.09 40.88 12.61
CA THR A 155 -5.92 40.65 11.16
C THR A 155 -5.09 39.40 10.83
N CYS A 156 -5.49 38.66 9.79
CA CYS A 156 -4.69 37.56 9.24
C CYS A 156 -3.94 38.03 8.00
N LYS A 157 -2.67 37.62 7.88
CA LYS A 157 -1.85 37.86 6.69
C LYS A 157 -1.28 36.55 6.17
N VAL A 158 -1.02 36.51 4.87
CA VAL A 158 -0.39 35.37 4.20
C VAL A 158 1.06 35.73 3.96
N ILE A 159 1.99 34.91 4.43
CA ILE A 159 3.41 35.05 4.13
C ILE A 159 3.79 34.01 3.10
N GLU A 160 4.33 34.44 1.97
CA GLU A 160 4.88 33.57 0.94
C GLU A 160 6.40 33.56 1.03
N TYR A 161 6.97 32.37 1.21
CA TYR A 161 8.40 32.16 1.32
C TYR A 161 9.00 31.81 -0.03
N TYR A 162 10.01 32.58 -0.44
CA TYR A 162 10.78 32.36 -1.66
C TYR A 162 12.24 32.09 -1.31
N SER A 163 12.78 31.00 -1.87
CA SER A 163 14.22 30.68 -1.79
C SER A 163 14.93 31.26 -3.00
N GLN A 164 16.03 31.99 -2.78
CA GLN A 164 16.90 32.41 -3.87
C GLN A 164 17.90 31.31 -4.23
N SER A 165 18.10 31.12 -5.53
CA SER A 165 19.09 30.21 -6.10
C SER A 165 20.23 31.02 -6.73
N TYR A 166 21.47 30.66 -6.41
CA TYR A 166 22.67 31.32 -6.90
C TYR A 166 23.51 30.32 -7.69
N GLY A 167 24.13 30.81 -8.76
CA GLY A 167 24.94 30.02 -9.66
C GLY A 167 26.34 30.60 -9.82
N CYS A 168 27.32 29.71 -9.91
CA CYS A 168 28.66 30.12 -10.28
C CYS A 168 28.70 30.53 -11.77
N PRO A 169 29.13 31.76 -12.12
CA PRO A 169 29.28 32.17 -13.51
C PRO A 169 30.43 31.43 -14.20
N SER A 170 31.56 31.24 -13.51
CA SER A 170 32.76 30.60 -14.05
C SER A 170 32.57 29.11 -14.37
N SER A 171 31.68 28.43 -13.65
CA SER A 171 31.31 27.04 -13.95
C SER A 171 30.38 26.90 -15.16
N LYS A 172 29.71 27.98 -15.59
CA LYS A 172 28.93 28.00 -16.84
C LYS A 172 29.81 28.25 -18.07
N GLU A 173 30.94 28.93 -17.89
CA GLU A 173 31.87 29.33 -18.96
C GLU A 173 32.99 28.30 -19.21
N GLY A 174 33.01 27.19 -18.46
CA GLY A 174 33.90 26.05 -18.74
C GLY A 174 35.34 26.18 -18.23
N ILE A 175 35.58 27.04 -17.24
CA ILE A 175 36.94 27.33 -16.71
C ILE A 175 37.29 26.43 -15.49
N GLY A 176 36.59 25.31 -15.29
CA GLY A 176 36.90 24.38 -14.20
C GLY A 176 36.44 22.96 -14.48
N ASP A 177 37.14 21.98 -13.89
CA ASP A 177 36.99 20.52 -14.05
C ASP A 177 35.67 19.97 -13.46
N THR A 178 34.55 20.67 -13.62
CA THR A 178 33.24 20.26 -13.13
C THR A 178 32.25 20.20 -14.29
N GLU A 179 31.91 18.98 -14.70
CA GLU A 179 30.93 18.69 -15.77
C GLU A 179 29.50 19.19 -15.47
N LYS A 180 29.25 19.70 -14.26
CA LYS A 180 27.93 20.16 -13.80
C LYS A 180 28.00 21.57 -13.22
N PRO A 181 27.06 22.48 -13.60
CA PRO A 181 27.00 23.81 -13.03
C PRO A 181 26.68 23.76 -11.53
N VAL A 182 27.49 24.41 -10.70
CA VAL A 182 27.26 24.53 -9.26
C VAL A 182 26.14 25.55 -9.02
N VAL A 183 24.99 25.06 -8.54
CA VAL A 183 23.83 25.87 -8.14
C VAL A 183 23.55 25.59 -6.66
N ILE A 184 23.58 26.64 -5.85
CA ILE A 184 23.30 26.58 -4.42
C ILE A 184 21.96 27.29 -4.16
N LYS A 185 21.11 26.68 -3.36
CA LYS A 185 19.80 27.23 -2.96
C LYS A 185 19.85 27.66 -1.51
N SER A 186 19.20 28.78 -1.19
CA SER A 186 19.05 29.22 0.19
C SER A 186 18.24 28.21 1.00
N GLN A 187 18.69 27.95 2.22
CA GLN A 187 18.02 27.06 3.18
C GLN A 187 16.85 27.82 3.81
N VAL A 188 15.63 27.42 3.43
CA VAL A 188 14.42 27.97 4.04
C VAL A 188 14.14 27.21 5.33
N PRO A 189 13.84 27.90 6.46
CA PRO A 189 13.52 27.23 7.73
C PRO A 189 12.37 26.24 7.55
N ALA A 190 12.37 25.13 8.28
CA ALA A 190 11.30 24.14 8.18
C ALA A 190 9.95 24.73 8.64
N SER A 191 8.86 24.36 7.96
CA SER A 191 7.50 24.69 8.39
C SER A 191 7.15 23.98 9.69
N LEU A 192 6.45 24.66 10.60
CA LEU A 192 6.02 24.08 11.87
C LEU A 192 5.05 22.90 11.69
N VAL A 193 4.13 22.99 10.72
CA VAL A 193 3.08 21.98 10.48
C VAL A 193 3.16 21.49 9.03
N GLY A 194 4.08 20.57 8.74
CA GLY A 194 4.13 19.82 7.48
C GLY A 194 3.77 20.62 6.21
N LYS A 195 2.77 20.14 5.45
CA LYS A 195 2.24 20.84 4.25
C LYS A 195 1.09 21.81 4.56
N GLY A 196 0.83 22.08 5.84
CA GLY A 196 -0.24 22.96 6.29
C GLY A 196 0.18 24.44 6.23
N PRO A 197 -0.80 25.35 6.16
CA PRO A 197 -0.51 26.79 6.15
C PRO A 197 -0.21 27.38 7.54
N THR A 198 -0.18 26.59 8.59
CA THR A 198 -0.20 27.15 9.95
C THR A 198 1.19 27.66 10.35
N SER A 199 1.33 28.97 10.54
CA SER A 199 2.54 29.56 11.14
C SER A 199 2.58 29.35 12.65
N ALA A 200 3.75 29.55 13.26
CA ALA A 200 3.90 29.52 14.71
C ALA A 200 2.95 30.49 15.44
N SER A 201 2.70 31.68 14.87
CA SER A 201 1.76 32.66 15.44
C SER A 201 0.31 32.17 15.43
N ALA A 202 -0.09 31.47 14.37
CA ALA A 202 -1.44 30.92 14.27
C ALA A 202 -1.65 29.76 15.26
N VAL A 203 -0.65 28.88 15.41
CA VAL A 203 -0.70 27.81 16.44
C VAL A 203 -0.77 28.41 17.84
N ALA A 204 0.09 29.37 18.15
CA ALA A 204 0.13 30.01 19.46
C ALA A 204 -1.23 30.64 19.84
N TRP A 205 -1.92 31.27 18.90
CA TRP A 205 -3.26 31.80 19.13
C TRP A 205 -4.30 30.71 19.37
N THR A 206 -4.24 29.58 18.67
CA THR A 206 -5.22 28.48 18.87
C THR A 206 -5.05 27.71 20.18
N MET A 207 -3.88 27.80 20.82
CA MET A 207 -3.59 27.10 22.08
C MET A 207 -3.95 27.91 23.33
N TYR A 208 -4.21 29.20 23.19
CA TYR A 208 -4.65 30.10 24.26
C TYR A 208 -6.17 30.29 24.20
#